data_AF-R0ICS2-F1
#
_entry.id   AF-R0ICS2-F1
#
_cell.length_a   1.000
_cell.length_b   1.000
_cell.length_c   1.000
_cell.angle_alpha   90.00
_cell.angle_beta   90.00
_cell.angle_gamma   90.00
#
_symmetry.space_group_name_H-M   'P 1'
#
loop_
_entity.id
_entity.type
_entity.pdbx_description
1 polymer ?
#
loop_
_entity_poly.entity_id
_entity_poly.type
_entity_poly.pdbx_seq_one_letter_code
_entity_poly.pdbx_strand_id
1 'polypeptide(L)'
;MDSMDIDHSNRVEPPLLILRPVNPMESGQGLPYAPENWPNPGDTWHWRAGPRVSSKGHFVDRYLYPPKHLPGLDTEIMPKNKVFRSKLSLDRYIRRAFPDADVRKFFASFSWKIPCRDGVMHQKQALLPVYSSDEDPMHDNGSDIVVCKAGNHNCGSLMPQSESDTLPSMPCNICCGEPTFCSDCSCILCCKLISLEHGGYSYIKCKALVSEDHICGHVAHLNCALRAYMAGTIGGRIGLDAEYCCRRCDATKDLVPHVNKFLEICQTVEYQGDVEKILNLGICILRGSQRENAKELLNCIESTVIKLKCGTNLEDLWNGDNTPNIWSGTFP
;
A
#
# COMPACT_ATOMS: atom_id res chain seq x y z
N MET A 1 -17.97 63.99 20.59
CA MET A 1 -17.86 62.77 21.41
C MET A 1 -17.85 61.65 20.42
N ASP A 2 -16.63 61.30 20.06
CA ASP A 2 -16.27 60.69 18.80
C ASP A 2 -16.60 59.21 18.75
N SER A 3 -16.99 58.80 17.55
CA SER A 3 -17.16 57.44 17.08
C SER A 3 -15.86 56.66 17.31
N MET A 4 -15.93 55.56 18.05
CA MET A 4 -14.81 54.61 18.14
C MET A 4 -15.00 53.53 17.07
N ASP A 5 -14.20 53.68 16.02
CA ASP A 5 -14.01 52.74 14.94
C ASP A 5 -13.53 51.38 15.45
N ILE A 6 -14.18 50.32 14.97
CA ILE A 6 -13.73 48.94 15.10
C ILE A 6 -12.59 48.76 14.10
N ASP A 7 -11.37 48.59 14.61
CA ASP A 7 -10.17 48.35 13.81
C ASP A 7 -10.30 47.01 13.05
N HIS A 8 -10.47 47.13 11.73
CA HIS A 8 -10.49 46.06 10.75
C HIS A 8 -9.17 46.09 9.98
N SER A 9 -8.08 45.56 10.54
CA SER A 9 -6.92 45.06 9.77
C SER A 9 -5.93 44.37 10.71
N ASN A 10 -5.53 43.12 10.55
CA ASN A 10 -4.81 42.62 9.38
C ASN A 10 -5.03 41.10 9.29
N ARG A 11 -5.97 40.66 8.46
CA ARG A 11 -5.90 39.30 7.93
C ARG A 11 -4.76 39.29 6.91
N VAL A 12 -3.60 38.77 7.31
CA VAL A 12 -2.53 38.46 6.37
C VAL A 12 -3.08 37.37 5.45
N GLU A 13 -3.47 37.74 4.23
CA GLU A 13 -3.87 36.79 3.20
C GLU A 13 -2.73 35.76 3.01
N PRO A 14 -3.02 34.46 3.06
CA PRO A 14 -1.99 33.45 2.82
C PRO A 14 -1.47 33.60 1.39
N PRO A 15 -0.14 33.59 1.18
CA PRO A 15 0.44 33.85 -0.13
C PRO A 15 -0.06 32.85 -1.17
N LEU A 16 -0.62 33.35 -2.26
CA LEU A 16 -1.10 32.54 -3.39
C LEU A 16 0.11 31.91 -4.10
N LEU A 17 0.32 30.61 -3.89
CA LEU A 17 1.36 29.85 -4.59
C LEU A 17 0.89 29.43 -5.98
N ILE A 18 1.41 30.08 -7.02
CA ILE A 18 1.15 29.72 -8.41
C ILE A 18 1.94 28.46 -8.77
N LEU A 19 1.26 27.31 -8.87
CA LEU A 19 1.88 26.02 -9.18
C LEU A 19 2.10 25.86 -10.69
N ARG A 20 3.29 26.23 -11.18
CA ARG A 20 3.68 26.03 -12.58
C ARG A 20 3.95 24.54 -12.91
N PRO A 21 3.35 23.96 -13.96
CA PRO A 21 3.74 22.64 -14.43
C PRO A 21 5.22 22.59 -14.83
N VAL A 22 5.91 21.50 -14.45
CA VAL A 22 7.34 21.31 -14.71
C VAL A 22 7.58 20.09 -15.60
N ASN A 23 8.74 20.06 -16.26
CA ASN A 23 9.17 18.93 -17.08
C ASN A 23 9.74 17.80 -16.21
N PRO A 24 9.74 16.54 -16.69
CA PRO A 24 10.47 15.47 -16.04
C PRO A 24 11.94 15.85 -15.82
N MET A 25 12.50 15.45 -14.68
CA MET A 25 13.87 15.79 -14.26
C MET A 25 14.14 17.27 -13.94
N GLU A 26 13.18 18.18 -14.13
CA GLU A 26 13.35 19.59 -13.81
C GLU A 26 13.60 19.78 -12.30
N SER A 27 14.41 20.78 -11.98
CA SER A 27 14.79 21.12 -10.61
C SER A 27 14.77 22.62 -10.40
N GLY A 28 14.57 23.04 -9.16
CA GLY A 28 14.56 24.45 -8.78
C GLY A 28 14.88 24.66 -7.31
N GLN A 29 14.78 25.91 -6.88
CA GLN A 29 15.05 26.35 -5.52
C GLN A 29 13.78 26.99 -4.97
N GLY A 30 13.50 26.79 -3.69
CA GLY A 30 12.43 27.48 -2.99
C GLY A 30 11.03 27.26 -3.56
N LEU A 31 10.19 28.28 -3.40
CA LEU A 31 8.78 28.23 -3.72
C LEU A 31 8.52 28.03 -5.22
N PRO A 32 7.39 27.42 -5.59
CA PRO A 32 6.34 26.91 -4.71
C PRO A 32 6.54 25.45 -4.26
N TYR A 33 7.66 24.81 -4.61
CA TYR A 33 7.85 23.35 -4.43
C TYR A 33 8.84 22.95 -3.34
N ALA A 34 9.51 23.92 -2.74
CA ALA A 34 10.35 23.77 -1.56
C ALA A 34 10.13 24.95 -0.60
N PRO A 35 10.36 24.77 0.71
CA PRO A 35 10.27 25.86 1.67
C PRO A 35 11.42 26.85 1.48
N GLU A 36 11.18 28.11 1.83
CA GLU A 36 12.19 29.17 1.88
C GLU A 36 12.29 29.71 3.30
N ASN A 37 13.48 30.23 3.66
CA ASN A 37 13.71 30.88 4.96
C ASN A 37 13.39 29.98 6.16
N TRP A 38 13.56 28.66 6.00
CA TRP A 38 13.28 27.69 7.03
C TRP A 38 14.44 26.69 7.17
N PRO A 39 14.88 26.35 8.39
CA PRO A 39 14.42 26.88 9.68
C PRO A 39 14.86 28.33 9.95
N ASN A 40 15.95 28.80 9.32
CA ASN A 40 16.45 30.16 9.52
C ASN A 40 16.20 31.03 8.27
N PRO A 41 16.04 32.36 8.44
CA PRO A 41 16.05 33.30 7.32
C PRO A 41 17.31 33.11 6.45
N GLY A 42 17.13 33.04 5.12
CA GLY A 42 18.20 32.77 4.16
C GLY A 42 18.41 31.29 3.83
N ASP A 43 17.77 30.36 4.55
CA ASP A 43 17.87 28.93 4.24
C ASP A 43 17.15 28.59 2.94
N THR A 44 17.91 28.03 2.00
CA THR A 44 17.45 27.68 0.66
C THR A 44 17.32 26.16 0.52
N TRP A 45 16.11 25.69 0.27
CA TRP A 45 15.84 24.30 -0.08
C TRP A 45 15.74 24.13 -1.60
N HIS A 46 16.18 22.98 -2.10
CA HIS A 46 16.07 22.64 -3.52
C HIS A 46 15.05 21.54 -3.72
N TRP A 47 14.43 21.52 -4.89
CA TRP A 47 13.51 20.46 -5.30
C TRP A 47 13.89 19.92 -6.67
N ARG A 48 13.53 18.66 -6.93
CA ARG A 48 13.64 18.03 -8.26
C ARG A 48 12.45 17.11 -8.53
N ALA A 49 11.89 17.21 -9.72
CA ALA A 49 10.92 16.27 -10.25
C ALA A 49 11.63 15.00 -10.76
N GLY A 50 11.03 13.84 -10.52
CA GLY A 50 11.50 12.56 -11.01
C GLY A 50 10.87 12.15 -12.35
N PRO A 51 11.11 10.91 -12.82
CA PRO A 51 10.67 10.50 -14.15
C PRO A 51 9.21 10.04 -14.19
N ARG A 52 8.65 9.57 -13.06
CA ARG A 52 7.30 8.99 -13.02
C ARG A 52 6.23 10.03 -12.72
N VAL A 53 5.20 10.05 -13.55
CA VAL A 53 4.00 10.89 -13.40
C VAL A 53 2.80 10.00 -13.06
N SER A 54 1.98 10.44 -12.12
CA SER A 54 0.73 9.76 -11.77
C SER A 54 -0.35 10.02 -12.83
N SER A 55 -1.36 9.15 -12.89
CA SER A 55 -2.55 9.37 -13.73
C SER A 55 -3.26 10.71 -13.46
N LYS A 56 -3.03 11.31 -12.29
CA LYS A 56 -3.57 12.62 -11.88
C LYS A 56 -2.69 13.80 -12.32
N GLY A 57 -1.70 13.59 -13.18
CA GLY A 57 -0.86 14.67 -13.76
C GLY A 57 0.20 15.26 -12.82
N HIS A 58 0.56 14.58 -11.74
CA HIS A 58 1.61 15.04 -10.79
C HIS A 58 2.75 14.02 -10.71
N PHE A 59 3.97 14.50 -10.46
CA PHE A 59 5.13 13.64 -10.27
C PHE A 59 4.99 12.77 -9.01
N VAL A 60 5.11 11.46 -9.19
CA VAL A 60 5.20 10.46 -8.10
C VAL A 60 6.58 10.55 -7.47
N ASP A 61 7.59 10.57 -8.32
CA ASP A 61 8.98 10.76 -7.89
C ASP A 61 9.25 12.24 -7.74
N ARG A 62 9.60 12.66 -6.54
CA ARG A 62 10.09 14.01 -6.32
C ARG A 62 10.96 14.05 -5.08
N TYR A 63 11.89 15.00 -5.10
CA TYR A 63 13.05 15.01 -4.24
C TYR A 63 13.18 16.39 -3.63
N LEU A 64 13.29 16.46 -2.31
CA LEU A 64 13.57 17.70 -1.59
C LEU A 64 14.97 17.61 -0.97
N TYR A 65 15.76 18.65 -1.17
CA TYR A 65 17.14 18.75 -0.72
C TYR A 65 17.22 19.84 0.35
N PRO A 66 17.61 19.50 1.59
CA PRO A 66 17.79 20.46 2.66
C PRO A 66 19.07 21.30 2.48
N PRO A 67 19.14 22.48 3.12
CA PRO A 67 20.40 23.18 3.37
C PRO A 67 21.42 22.26 4.04
N LYS A 68 22.69 22.37 3.64
CA LYS A 68 23.76 21.46 4.09
C LYS A 68 24.07 21.55 5.58
N HIS A 69 23.76 22.67 6.21
CA HIS A 69 24.06 22.92 7.62
C HIS A 69 23.01 22.36 8.58
N LEU A 70 21.89 21.81 8.07
CA LEU A 70 20.86 21.31 8.97
C LEU A 70 21.33 20.05 9.72
N PRO A 71 20.92 19.85 10.98
CA PRO A 71 21.46 18.80 11.84
C PRO A 71 21.24 17.39 11.27
N GLY A 72 22.25 16.53 11.40
CA GLY A 72 22.13 15.10 11.06
C GLY A 72 22.19 14.82 9.56
N LEU A 73 22.82 15.70 8.79
CA LEU A 73 23.10 15.58 7.36
C LEU A 73 24.59 15.27 7.06
N ASP A 74 25.38 15.19 8.12
CA ASP A 74 26.84 15.29 8.17
C ASP A 74 27.50 14.09 8.88
N THR A 75 26.75 13.02 9.17
CA THR A 75 27.31 11.79 9.73
C THR A 75 28.09 10.97 8.68
N GLU A 76 29.34 10.63 9.02
CA GLU A 76 30.32 9.90 8.18
C GLU A 76 29.87 8.49 7.70
N ILE A 77 28.73 8.00 8.17
CA ILE A 77 28.18 6.67 7.89
C ILE A 77 27.22 6.67 6.67
N MET A 78 26.83 7.84 6.15
CA MET A 78 25.87 7.93 5.02
C MET A 78 26.33 8.94 3.96
N PRO A 79 25.99 8.73 2.66
CA PRO A 79 26.46 9.59 1.58
C PRO A 79 25.99 11.04 1.78
N LYS A 80 26.93 11.97 1.61
CA LYS A 80 26.72 13.42 1.54
C LYS A 80 25.45 13.75 0.73
N ASN A 81 24.57 14.59 1.31
CA ASN A 81 23.26 15.04 0.80
C ASN A 81 22.10 14.05 1.01
N LYS A 82 21.52 14.05 2.22
CA LYS A 82 20.22 13.41 2.47
C LYS A 82 19.16 14.05 1.58
N VAL A 83 18.52 13.24 0.74
CA VAL A 83 17.42 13.66 -0.13
C VAL A 83 16.12 13.10 0.41
N PHE A 84 15.12 13.95 0.62
CA PHE A 84 13.79 13.53 1.05
C PHE A 84 12.94 13.15 -0.15
N ARG A 85 12.59 11.86 -0.23
CA ARG A 85 11.79 11.29 -1.33
C ARG A 85 10.31 11.17 -0.98
N SER A 86 9.97 11.24 0.31
CA SER A 86 8.61 11.08 0.81
C SER A 86 8.25 12.14 1.88
N LYS A 87 6.96 12.50 1.96
CA LYS A 87 6.48 13.54 2.89
C LYS A 87 6.81 13.14 4.31
N LEU A 88 6.61 11.86 4.58
CA LEU A 88 6.84 11.23 5.87
C LEU A 88 8.33 11.22 6.26
N SER A 89 9.25 11.00 5.32
CA SER A 89 10.69 11.08 5.62
C SER A 89 11.12 12.48 6.04
N LEU A 90 10.51 13.51 5.42
CA LEU A 90 10.72 14.90 5.78
C LEU A 90 10.04 15.22 7.11
N ASP A 91 8.77 14.85 7.31
CA ASP A 91 8.03 15.05 8.57
C ASP A 91 8.81 14.50 9.78
N ARG A 92 9.26 13.24 9.71
CA ARG A 92 10.06 12.63 10.79
C ARG A 92 11.36 13.36 11.03
N TYR A 93 12.01 13.83 9.96
CA TYR A 93 13.24 14.59 10.08
C TYR A 93 12.99 15.91 10.80
N ILE A 94 11.97 16.66 10.39
CA ILE A 94 11.60 17.94 10.99
C ILE A 94 11.27 17.75 12.47
N ARG A 95 10.42 16.78 12.83
CA ARG A 95 10.08 16.48 14.24
C ARG A 95 11.28 16.10 15.09
N ARG A 96 12.24 15.37 14.52
CA ARG A 96 13.43 14.93 15.22
C ARG A 96 14.46 16.04 15.38
N ALA A 97 14.73 16.78 14.31
CA ALA A 97 15.79 17.78 14.25
C ALA A 97 15.33 19.15 14.80
N PHE A 98 14.03 19.42 14.76
CA PHE A 98 13.39 20.65 15.21
C PHE A 98 12.10 20.32 15.97
N PRO A 99 12.19 19.82 17.22
CA PRO A 99 11.03 19.38 18.01
C PRO A 99 9.97 20.47 18.22
N ASP A 100 10.41 21.73 18.29
CA ASP A 100 9.53 22.90 18.49
C ASP A 100 8.92 23.42 17.18
N ALA A 101 9.28 22.85 16.03
CA ALA A 101 8.76 23.30 14.75
C ALA A 101 7.29 22.89 14.56
N ASP A 102 6.46 23.85 14.16
CA ASP A 102 5.12 23.54 13.66
C ASP A 102 5.22 22.87 12.28
N VAL A 103 5.19 21.54 12.30
CA VAL A 103 5.27 20.70 11.10
C VAL A 103 4.11 20.97 10.14
N ARG A 104 2.93 21.35 10.65
CA ARG A 104 1.77 21.68 9.80
C ARG A 104 2.03 22.98 9.06
N LYS A 105 2.50 24.02 9.77
CA LYS A 105 2.90 25.29 9.15
C LYS A 105 4.03 25.11 8.14
N PHE A 106 4.99 24.24 8.44
CA PHE A 106 6.08 23.89 7.51
C PHE A 106 5.55 23.28 6.20
N PHE A 107 4.64 22.30 6.26
CA PHE A 107 4.07 21.73 5.03
C PHE A 107 3.04 22.61 4.34
N ALA A 108 2.51 23.62 5.02
CA ALA A 108 1.63 24.62 4.44
C ALA A 108 2.39 25.73 3.70
N SER A 109 3.70 25.92 3.98
CA SER A 109 4.48 27.00 3.35
C SER A 109 4.84 26.72 1.89
N PHE A 110 4.72 25.48 1.41
CA PHE A 110 5.02 25.10 0.04
C PHE A 110 4.14 23.94 -0.44
N SER A 111 4.00 23.77 -1.76
CA SER A 111 3.33 22.62 -2.33
C SER A 111 4.26 21.42 -2.41
N TRP A 112 3.93 20.40 -1.63
CA TRP A 112 4.55 19.08 -1.77
C TRP A 112 4.29 18.50 -3.17
N LYS A 113 3.14 18.74 -3.81
CA LYS A 113 2.80 18.17 -5.13
C LYS A 113 3.36 19.04 -6.27
N ILE A 114 4.06 18.40 -7.20
CA ILE A 114 4.61 19.05 -8.40
C ILE A 114 3.81 18.58 -9.63
N PRO A 115 3.08 19.49 -10.31
CA PRO A 115 2.34 19.18 -11.54
C PRO A 115 3.30 18.95 -12.73
N CYS A 116 2.95 18.01 -13.61
CA CYS A 116 3.69 17.72 -14.85
C CYS A 116 3.15 18.54 -16.01
N ARG A 117 4.03 19.07 -16.87
CA ARG A 117 3.67 19.84 -18.07
C ARG A 117 2.84 19.03 -19.08
N ASP A 118 3.16 17.76 -19.26
CA ASP A 118 2.50 16.87 -20.23
C ASP A 118 1.35 16.06 -19.61
N GLY A 119 1.06 16.29 -18.33
CA GLY A 119 -0.12 15.72 -17.68
C GLY A 119 -1.37 16.43 -18.19
N VAL A 120 -2.41 15.68 -18.55
CA VAL A 120 -3.73 16.19 -18.96
C VAL A 120 -4.32 17.04 -17.82
N MET A 121 -4.00 18.33 -17.77
CA MET A 121 -4.74 19.41 -17.08
C MET A 121 -4.20 20.78 -17.53
N HIS A 122 -5.07 21.59 -18.12
CA HIS A 122 -4.89 23.03 -18.21
C HIS A 122 -4.89 23.65 -16.79
N GLN A 123 -3.93 24.54 -16.56
CA GLN A 123 -3.75 25.49 -15.46
C GLN A 123 -4.92 25.54 -14.43
N LYS A 124 -4.79 24.83 -13.30
CA LYS A 124 -5.73 24.95 -12.17
C LYS A 124 -5.07 25.74 -11.03
N GLN A 125 -5.56 26.95 -10.80
CA GLN A 125 -5.27 27.72 -9.59
C GLN A 125 -5.87 26.96 -8.39
N ALA A 126 -5.06 26.66 -7.39
CA ALA A 126 -5.50 26.05 -6.14
C ALA A 126 -5.52 27.11 -5.04
N LEU A 127 -6.72 27.49 -4.58
CA LEU A 127 -6.90 28.28 -3.37
C LEU A 127 -6.76 27.35 -2.15
N LEU A 128 -5.98 27.76 -1.15
CA LEU A 128 -5.81 27.03 0.11
C LEU A 128 -7.06 27.17 1.00
N PRO A 129 -7.46 26.15 1.77
CA PRO A 129 -8.54 26.29 2.74
C PRO A 129 -8.05 27.14 3.92
N VAL A 130 -8.78 28.23 4.20
CA VAL A 130 -8.73 28.93 5.49
C VAL A 130 -9.60 28.12 6.45
N TYR A 131 -8.99 27.44 7.43
CA TYR A 131 -9.74 26.94 8.57
C TYR A 131 -9.83 28.08 9.57
N SER A 132 -10.98 28.76 9.60
CA SER A 132 -11.30 29.66 10.71
C SER A 132 -11.37 28.81 11.98
N SER A 133 -10.62 29.22 13.00
CA SER A 133 -10.83 28.75 14.36
C SER A 133 -12.28 29.03 14.78
N ASP A 134 -12.79 28.17 15.66
CA ASP A 134 -14.12 28.20 16.30
C ASP A 134 -15.17 27.33 15.62
N GLU A 135 -14.99 26.00 15.67
CA GLU A 135 -16.10 25.05 15.83
C GLU A 135 -15.56 23.81 16.55
N ASP A 136 -15.97 23.62 17.81
CA ASP A 136 -15.88 22.33 18.52
C ASP A 136 -16.70 21.28 17.74
N PRO A 137 -16.15 20.12 17.32
CA PRO A 137 -16.96 19.10 16.68
C PRO A 137 -17.40 18.06 17.72
N MET A 138 -18.44 18.37 18.49
CA MET A 138 -19.39 17.35 18.93
C MET A 138 -20.75 17.63 18.32
N HIS A 139 -21.34 16.56 17.78
CA HIS A 139 -22.65 16.43 17.13
C HIS A 139 -22.76 16.87 15.67
N ASP A 140 -22.22 16.03 14.78
CA ASP A 140 -22.94 15.76 13.53
C ASP A 140 -23.90 14.60 13.79
N ASN A 141 -25.20 14.87 13.67
CA ASN A 141 -26.25 13.86 13.65
C ASN A 141 -26.38 13.32 12.22
N GLY A 142 -25.25 12.89 11.64
CA GLY A 142 -25.13 12.20 10.36
C GLY A 142 -24.96 10.72 10.66
N SER A 143 -25.82 9.87 10.09
CA SER A 143 -25.79 8.41 10.27
C SER A 143 -24.37 7.86 10.40
N ASP A 144 -24.10 7.19 11.52
CA ASP A 144 -22.82 6.60 11.93
C ASP A 144 -22.44 5.44 10.98
N ILE A 145 -22.18 5.76 9.71
CA ILE A 145 -21.78 4.80 8.70
C ILE A 145 -20.29 4.57 8.91
N VAL A 146 -19.95 3.45 9.55
CA VAL A 146 -18.57 2.97 9.60
C VAL A 146 -18.10 2.76 8.16
N VAL A 147 -17.11 3.54 7.70
CA VAL A 147 -16.52 3.42 6.35
C VAL A 147 -15.12 2.85 6.45
N CYS A 148 -14.79 1.93 5.53
CA CYS A 148 -13.44 1.38 5.43
C CYS A 148 -12.45 2.49 5.01
N LYS A 149 -11.28 2.56 5.67
CA LYS A 149 -10.18 3.48 5.30
C LYS A 149 -9.80 3.42 3.82
N ALA A 150 -9.87 2.24 3.22
CA ALA A 150 -9.54 2.04 1.81
C ALA A 150 -10.72 2.34 0.85
N GLY A 151 -11.86 2.80 1.37
CA GLY A 151 -13.08 3.05 0.59
C GLY A 151 -13.77 1.77 0.12
N ASN A 152 -13.44 0.60 0.68
CA ASN A 152 -14.09 -0.66 0.33
C ASN A 152 -15.39 -0.84 1.12
N HIS A 153 -16.53 -0.74 0.44
CA HIS A 153 -17.86 -0.94 1.03
C HIS A 153 -18.12 -2.37 1.50
N ASN A 154 -17.39 -3.36 0.96
CA ASN A 154 -17.51 -4.77 1.32
C ASN A 154 -16.34 -5.24 2.20
N CYS A 155 -15.69 -4.33 2.93
CA CYS A 155 -14.56 -4.68 3.77
C CYS A 155 -15.01 -5.52 4.97
N GLY A 156 -14.27 -6.59 5.29
CA GLY A 156 -14.53 -7.39 6.50
C GLY A 156 -14.45 -6.58 7.80
N SER A 157 -13.76 -5.43 7.80
CA SER A 157 -13.75 -4.49 8.93
C SER A 157 -15.11 -3.78 9.17
N LEU A 158 -16.05 -3.89 8.22
CA LEU A 158 -17.39 -3.29 8.28
C LEU A 158 -18.48 -4.31 8.64
N MET A 159 -18.16 -5.60 8.60
CA MET A 159 -19.11 -6.67 8.91
C MET A 159 -19.06 -6.95 10.43
N PRO A 160 -20.21 -7.24 11.08
CA PRO A 160 -20.23 -7.69 12.46
C PRO A 160 -19.32 -8.93 12.58
N GLN A 161 -18.37 -8.89 13.51
CA GLN A 161 -17.55 -10.07 13.83
C GLN A 161 -18.51 -11.17 14.27
N SER A 162 -18.63 -12.26 13.51
CA SER A 162 -19.21 -13.49 14.04
C SER A 162 -18.32 -13.94 15.19
N GLU A 163 -18.90 -14.38 16.31
CA GLU A 163 -18.24 -14.77 17.58
C GLU A 163 -17.25 -15.97 17.45
N SER A 164 -16.75 -16.26 16.25
CA SER A 164 -15.78 -17.30 15.97
C SER A 164 -14.34 -16.76 15.97
N ASP A 165 -13.62 -16.99 17.07
CA ASP A 165 -12.18 -17.30 17.19
C ASP A 165 -11.16 -16.50 16.34
N THR A 166 -11.40 -15.23 16.03
CA THR A 166 -10.42 -14.41 15.32
C THR A 166 -9.91 -13.28 16.18
N LEU A 167 -8.68 -13.48 16.70
CA LEU A 167 -7.95 -12.44 17.42
C LEU A 167 -7.83 -11.16 16.57
N PRO A 168 -7.91 -9.97 17.20
CA PRO A 168 -7.79 -8.70 16.50
C PRO A 168 -6.42 -8.57 15.81
N SER A 169 -6.43 -7.82 14.70
CA SER A 169 -5.21 -7.53 13.94
C SER A 169 -4.46 -6.35 14.55
N MET A 170 -3.17 -6.51 14.84
CA MET A 170 -2.37 -5.38 15.33
C MET A 170 -2.17 -4.32 14.25
N PRO A 171 -2.56 -3.06 14.50
CA PRO A 171 -2.21 -1.97 13.61
C PRO A 171 -0.68 -1.77 13.60
N CYS A 172 -0.11 -1.45 12.45
CA CYS A 172 1.29 -1.06 12.33
C CYS A 172 1.43 0.42 11.99
N ASN A 173 2.51 1.05 12.46
CA ASN A 173 2.83 2.45 12.19
C ASN A 173 3.42 2.71 10.79
N ILE A 174 3.52 1.67 9.96
CA ILE A 174 4.06 1.76 8.59
C ILE A 174 2.92 1.83 7.58
N CYS A 175 2.01 0.86 7.59
CA CYS A 175 0.92 0.75 6.62
C CYS A 175 -0.42 1.17 7.22
N CYS A 176 -0.77 0.75 8.45
CA CYS A 176 -2.08 1.04 9.06
C CYS A 176 -2.29 2.51 9.46
N GLY A 177 -1.19 3.29 9.51
CA GLY A 177 -1.23 4.73 9.68
C GLY A 177 -1.53 5.51 8.39
N GLU A 178 -1.48 4.87 7.22
CA GLU A 178 -1.80 5.54 5.96
C GLU A 178 -3.32 5.73 5.82
N PRO A 179 -3.82 6.94 5.48
CA PRO A 179 -5.24 7.25 5.51
C PRO A 179 -6.10 6.34 4.61
N THR A 180 -5.51 5.84 3.52
CA THR A 180 -6.20 5.02 2.51
C THR A 180 -5.87 3.54 2.60
N PHE A 181 -5.12 3.11 3.62
CA PHE A 181 -4.74 1.71 3.77
C PHE A 181 -5.62 1.03 4.83
N CYS A 182 -6.15 -0.14 4.49
CA CYS A 182 -6.87 -0.99 5.41
C CYS A 182 -6.18 -2.36 5.47
N SER A 183 -5.73 -2.79 6.65
CA SER A 183 -5.05 -4.07 6.83
C SER A 183 -5.90 -5.28 6.44
N ASP A 184 -7.23 -5.16 6.45
CA ASP A 184 -8.14 -6.24 6.12
C ASP A 184 -8.43 -6.40 4.62
N CYS A 185 -8.29 -5.33 3.83
CA CYS A 185 -8.60 -5.39 2.40
C CYS A 185 -7.52 -4.82 1.47
N SER A 186 -6.45 -4.22 1.99
CA SER A 186 -5.38 -3.64 1.19
C SER A 186 -4.12 -4.50 1.24
N CYS A 187 -3.62 -4.89 0.07
CA CYS A 187 -2.35 -5.61 -0.01
C CYS A 187 -1.21 -4.75 0.54
N ILE A 188 -0.45 -5.28 1.50
CA ILE A 188 0.69 -4.60 2.14
C ILE A 188 1.81 -4.21 1.15
N LEU A 189 1.87 -4.86 -0.03
CA LEU A 189 2.92 -4.66 -1.02
C LEU A 189 2.58 -3.60 -2.07
N CYS A 190 1.32 -3.51 -2.49
CA CYS A 190 0.91 -2.59 -3.55
C CYS A 190 -0.16 -1.57 -3.13
N CYS A 191 -0.66 -1.67 -1.89
CA CYS A 191 -1.72 -0.83 -1.31
C CYS A 191 -3.06 -0.86 -2.05
N LYS A 192 -3.25 -1.79 -3.00
CA LYS A 192 -4.51 -1.98 -3.72
C LYS A 192 -5.40 -2.98 -3.00
N LEU A 193 -6.69 -2.92 -3.31
CA LEU A 193 -7.69 -3.84 -2.79
C LEU A 193 -7.40 -5.28 -3.21
N ILE A 194 -7.64 -6.22 -2.29
CA ILE A 194 -7.70 -7.66 -2.59
C ILE A 194 -9.05 -7.98 -3.24
N SER A 195 -9.04 -8.94 -4.16
CA SER A 195 -10.28 -9.50 -4.71
C SER A 195 -10.76 -10.64 -3.81
N LEU A 196 -12.07 -10.65 -3.54
CA LEU A 196 -12.75 -11.75 -2.86
C LEU A 196 -13.39 -12.74 -3.86
N GLU A 197 -13.21 -12.51 -5.16
CA GLU A 197 -13.70 -13.40 -6.20
C GLU A 197 -13.15 -14.83 -6.00
N HIS A 198 -14.00 -15.81 -6.29
CA HIS A 198 -13.70 -17.24 -6.16
C HIS A 198 -13.09 -17.59 -4.80
N GLY A 199 -13.71 -17.11 -3.71
CA GLY A 199 -13.27 -17.41 -2.35
C GLY A 199 -11.97 -16.73 -1.91
N GLY A 200 -11.46 -15.75 -2.68
CA GLY A 200 -10.26 -15.02 -2.30
C GLY A 200 -8.96 -15.78 -2.54
N TYR A 201 -8.94 -16.69 -3.51
CA TYR A 201 -7.76 -17.53 -3.82
C TYR A 201 -6.48 -16.72 -4.07
N SER A 202 -6.60 -15.49 -4.56
CA SER A 202 -5.49 -14.66 -5.05
C SER A 202 -4.76 -13.85 -3.95
N TYR A 203 -5.15 -13.99 -2.69
CA TYR A 203 -4.51 -13.29 -1.57
C TYR A 203 -4.21 -14.23 -0.39
N ILE A 204 -3.35 -13.77 0.51
CA ILE A 204 -3.03 -14.43 1.77
C ILE A 204 -3.09 -13.44 2.94
N LYS A 205 -3.72 -13.84 4.06
CA LYS A 205 -3.71 -13.11 5.34
C LYS A 205 -2.71 -13.74 6.31
N CYS A 206 -1.85 -12.91 6.89
CA CYS A 206 -0.91 -13.33 7.92
C CYS A 206 -1.64 -13.52 9.26
N LYS A 207 -1.66 -14.75 9.77
CA LYS A 207 -2.28 -15.11 11.06
C LYS A 207 -1.27 -15.32 12.19
N ALA A 208 0.00 -14.99 11.97
CA ALA A 208 1.03 -15.12 13.01
C ALA A 208 0.72 -14.22 14.21
N LEU A 209 0.88 -14.76 15.42
CA LEU A 209 0.77 -14.03 16.67
C LEU A 209 1.93 -13.03 16.78
N VAL A 210 1.61 -11.81 17.16
CA VAL A 210 2.60 -10.75 17.41
C VAL A 210 2.56 -10.23 18.85
N SER A 211 1.52 -10.57 19.60
CA SER A 211 1.35 -10.37 21.05
C SER A 211 0.31 -11.37 21.57
N GLU A 212 0.16 -11.48 22.90
CA GLU A 212 -0.67 -12.51 23.57
C GLU A 212 -2.08 -12.64 22.99
N ASP A 213 -2.73 -11.54 22.60
CA ASP A 213 -4.08 -11.55 22.04
C ASP A 213 -4.20 -10.97 20.63
N HIS A 214 -3.12 -10.85 19.86
CA HIS A 214 -3.22 -10.23 18.54
C HIS A 214 -2.38 -10.92 17.46
N ILE A 215 -2.98 -10.99 16.27
CA ILE A 215 -2.31 -11.48 15.06
C ILE A 215 -1.77 -10.31 14.24
N CYS A 216 -0.88 -10.63 13.30
CA CYS A 216 -0.36 -9.66 12.35
C CYS A 216 -1.44 -9.07 11.45
N GLY A 217 -2.33 -9.90 10.92
CA GLY A 217 -3.53 -9.49 10.20
C GLY A 217 -3.31 -8.90 8.79
N HIS A 218 -2.08 -8.61 8.38
CA HIS A 218 -1.82 -7.99 7.08
C HIS A 218 -2.06 -8.98 5.94
N VAL A 219 -2.69 -8.47 4.88
CA VAL A 219 -2.98 -9.22 3.65
C VAL A 219 -2.00 -8.88 2.53
N ALA A 220 -1.75 -9.83 1.62
CA ALA A 220 -1.00 -9.59 0.39
C ALA A 220 -1.61 -10.33 -0.78
N HIS A 221 -1.63 -9.73 -1.98
CA HIS A 221 -1.83 -10.51 -3.20
C HIS A 221 -0.69 -11.49 -3.37
N LEU A 222 -1.00 -12.74 -3.71
CA LEU A 222 0.02 -13.76 -3.97
C LEU A 222 0.92 -13.37 -5.14
N ASN A 223 0.37 -12.78 -6.20
CA ASN A 223 1.16 -12.25 -7.31
C ASN A 223 2.11 -11.11 -6.88
N CYS A 224 1.72 -10.26 -5.93
CA CYS A 224 2.63 -9.25 -5.41
C CYS A 224 3.73 -9.89 -4.57
N ALA A 225 3.39 -10.90 -3.75
CA ALA A 225 4.35 -11.61 -2.92
C ALA A 225 5.37 -12.39 -3.76
N LEU A 226 4.94 -13.11 -4.80
CA LEU A 226 5.82 -13.81 -5.74
C LEU A 226 6.80 -12.83 -6.41
N ARG A 227 6.31 -11.71 -6.94
CA ARG A 227 7.14 -10.67 -7.58
C ARG A 227 8.11 -9.98 -6.62
N ALA A 228 7.78 -9.93 -5.33
CA ALA A 228 8.59 -9.34 -4.29
C ALA A 228 9.55 -10.35 -3.64
N TYR A 229 9.62 -11.59 -4.13
CA TYR A 229 10.39 -12.68 -3.53
C TYR A 229 9.99 -12.95 -2.07
N MET A 230 8.70 -12.89 -1.79
CA MET A 230 8.10 -13.15 -0.48
C MET A 230 7.15 -14.34 -0.49
N ALA A 231 6.98 -15.00 -1.63
CA ALA A 231 6.19 -16.22 -1.76
C ALA A 231 6.83 -17.19 -2.77
N GLY A 232 6.56 -18.48 -2.62
CA GLY A 232 7.02 -19.56 -3.50
C GLY A 232 8.31 -20.23 -2.99
N THR A 233 9.03 -20.89 -3.88
CA THR A 233 10.34 -21.48 -3.57
C THR A 233 11.47 -20.52 -3.96
N ILE A 234 12.22 -20.04 -2.96
CA ILE A 234 13.24 -19.01 -3.12
C ILE A 234 14.51 -19.42 -2.38
N GLY A 235 15.62 -19.56 -3.11
CA GLY A 235 16.93 -19.84 -2.52
C GLY A 235 17.56 -18.63 -1.82
N GLY A 236 18.71 -18.83 -1.19
CA GLY A 236 19.47 -17.78 -0.50
C GLY A 236 19.14 -17.65 0.99
N ARG A 237 19.40 -16.47 1.58
CA ARG A 237 19.37 -16.28 3.05
C ARG A 237 17.98 -16.37 3.69
N ILE A 238 16.91 -16.10 2.93
CA ILE A 238 15.53 -16.21 3.44
C ILE A 238 15.06 -17.66 3.38
N GLY A 239 15.37 -18.37 2.29
CA GLY A 239 15.09 -19.79 2.13
C GLY A 239 13.61 -20.11 2.28
N LEU A 240 12.82 -19.92 1.22
CA LEU A 240 11.41 -20.34 1.21
C LEU A 240 11.25 -21.60 0.37
N ASP A 241 10.37 -22.51 0.79
CA ASP A 241 9.98 -23.67 -0.02
C ASP A 241 8.45 -23.84 -0.09
N ALA A 242 7.84 -23.31 -1.17
CA ALA A 242 6.39 -23.20 -1.33
C ALA A 242 5.71 -22.49 -0.14
N GLU A 243 6.33 -21.40 0.32
CA GLU A 243 5.91 -20.65 1.52
C GLU A 243 5.71 -19.17 1.21
N TYR A 244 5.05 -18.46 2.12
CA TYR A 244 4.95 -17.00 2.14
C TYR A 244 5.60 -16.42 3.39
N CYS A 245 6.45 -15.42 3.24
CA CYS A 245 7.01 -14.62 4.34
C CYS A 245 6.26 -13.29 4.45
N CYS A 246 5.74 -12.97 5.63
CA CYS A 246 5.00 -11.73 5.86
C CYS A 246 5.91 -10.50 5.88
N ARG A 247 5.58 -9.48 5.09
CA ARG A 247 6.40 -8.24 4.99
C ARG A 247 6.50 -7.44 6.29
N ARG A 248 5.54 -7.61 7.21
CA ARG A 248 5.49 -6.90 8.49
C ARG A 248 6.25 -7.61 9.60
N CYS A 249 5.98 -8.89 9.80
CA CYS A 249 6.42 -9.62 10.99
C CYS A 249 7.37 -10.78 10.66
N ASP A 250 7.74 -10.93 9.40
CA ASP A 250 8.67 -11.94 8.87
C ASP A 250 8.27 -13.40 9.10
N ALA A 251 7.09 -13.63 9.70
CA ALA A 251 6.54 -14.96 9.89
C ALA A 251 6.31 -15.65 8.54
N THR A 252 6.76 -16.90 8.45
CA THR A 252 6.57 -17.77 7.30
C THR A 252 5.27 -18.55 7.43
N LYS A 253 4.68 -18.92 6.28
CA LYS A 253 3.44 -19.67 6.20
C LYS A 253 3.46 -20.60 5.00
N ASP A 254 3.13 -21.86 5.24
CA ASP A 254 2.97 -22.88 4.19
C ASP A 254 1.85 -22.47 3.21
N LEU A 255 2.18 -22.46 1.91
CA LEU A 255 1.21 -22.18 0.84
C LEU A 255 0.62 -23.45 0.24
N VAL A 256 1.16 -24.64 0.49
CA VAL A 256 0.62 -25.90 -0.09
C VAL A 256 -0.87 -26.09 0.24
N PRO A 257 -1.34 -25.91 1.49
CA PRO A 257 -2.77 -26.01 1.80
C PRO A 257 -3.62 -24.92 1.12
N HIS A 258 -3.03 -23.75 0.85
CA HIS A 258 -3.71 -22.66 0.14
C HIS A 258 -3.88 -23.00 -1.34
N VAL A 259 -2.84 -23.57 -1.97
CA VAL A 259 -2.90 -24.03 -3.35
C VAL A 259 -3.80 -25.26 -3.50
N ASN A 260 -3.90 -26.13 -2.49
CA ASN A 260 -4.79 -27.29 -2.57
C ASN A 260 -6.26 -26.89 -2.76
N LYS A 261 -6.68 -25.79 -2.10
CA LYS A 261 -8.02 -25.21 -2.27
C LYS A 261 -8.30 -24.70 -3.68
N PHE A 262 -7.28 -24.48 -4.50
CA PHE A 262 -7.48 -24.04 -5.88
C PHE A 262 -8.26 -25.08 -6.68
N LEU A 263 -8.04 -26.37 -6.42
CA LEU A 263 -8.77 -27.44 -7.10
C LEU A 263 -10.26 -27.41 -6.75
N GLU A 264 -10.59 -27.27 -5.47
CA GLU A 264 -11.98 -27.11 -4.99
C GLU A 264 -12.65 -25.89 -5.61
N ILE A 265 -11.94 -24.75 -5.65
CA ILE A 265 -12.45 -23.52 -6.23
C ILE A 265 -12.72 -23.71 -7.73
N CYS A 266 -11.80 -24.36 -8.46
CA CYS A 266 -11.94 -24.60 -9.90
C CYS A 266 -13.14 -25.48 -10.28
N GLN A 267 -13.68 -26.30 -9.36
CA GLN A 267 -14.93 -27.04 -9.60
C GLN A 267 -16.17 -26.13 -9.63
N THR A 268 -16.09 -24.97 -8.98
CA THR A 268 -17.21 -24.02 -8.85
C THR A 268 -17.14 -22.88 -9.88
N VAL A 269 -16.07 -22.82 -10.68
CA VAL A 269 -15.81 -21.72 -11.61
C VAL A 269 -16.33 -22.08 -13.00
N GLU A 270 -17.28 -21.31 -13.53
CA GLU A 270 -17.89 -21.60 -14.84
C GLU A 270 -17.00 -21.20 -16.03
N TYR A 271 -16.09 -20.25 -15.85
CA TYR A 271 -15.27 -19.71 -16.94
C TYR A 271 -13.88 -20.35 -16.99
N GLN A 272 -13.58 -21.06 -18.09
CA GLN A 272 -12.28 -21.74 -18.29
C GLN A 272 -11.08 -20.79 -18.10
N GLY A 273 -11.16 -19.55 -18.56
CA GLY A 273 -10.05 -18.61 -18.43
C GLY A 273 -9.73 -18.25 -16.97
N ASP A 274 -10.69 -18.34 -16.06
CA ASP A 274 -10.46 -18.13 -14.62
C ASP A 274 -9.89 -19.37 -13.96
N VAL A 275 -10.33 -20.57 -14.36
CA VAL A 275 -9.69 -21.85 -13.97
C VAL A 275 -8.21 -21.84 -14.35
N GLU A 276 -7.89 -21.44 -15.58
CA GLU A 276 -6.50 -21.32 -16.02
C GLU A 276 -5.70 -20.31 -15.17
N LYS A 277 -6.26 -19.15 -14.84
CA LYS A 277 -5.58 -18.15 -13.98
C LYS A 277 -5.31 -18.71 -12.59
N ILE A 278 -6.28 -19.38 -11.99
CA ILE A 278 -6.17 -19.99 -10.65
C ILE A 278 -5.06 -21.05 -10.65
N LEU A 279 -5.10 -21.99 -11.60
CA LEU A 279 -4.12 -23.09 -11.69
C LEU A 279 -2.72 -22.56 -12.00
N ASN A 280 -2.57 -21.58 -12.90
CA ASN A 280 -1.26 -20.98 -13.20
C ASN A 280 -0.65 -20.27 -11.99
N LEU A 281 -1.47 -19.67 -11.11
CA LEU A 281 -0.98 -19.13 -9.84
C LEU A 281 -0.44 -20.25 -8.93
N GLY A 282 -1.13 -21.40 -8.87
CA GLY A 282 -0.70 -22.57 -8.13
C GLY A 282 0.65 -23.10 -8.63
N ILE A 283 0.82 -23.21 -9.95
CA ILE A 283 2.09 -23.58 -10.59
C ILE A 283 3.20 -22.64 -10.16
N CYS A 284 2.97 -21.32 -10.22
CA CYS A 284 3.98 -20.33 -9.82
C CYS A 284 4.42 -20.47 -8.36
N ILE A 285 3.51 -20.88 -7.46
CA ILE A 285 3.80 -21.04 -6.03
C ILE A 285 4.59 -22.31 -5.75
N LEU A 286 4.22 -23.43 -6.36
CA LEU A 286 4.80 -24.75 -6.08
C LEU A 286 6.08 -25.04 -6.86
N ARG A 287 6.32 -24.31 -7.95
CA ARG A 287 7.46 -24.54 -8.84
C ARG A 287 8.79 -24.47 -8.10
N GLY A 288 9.59 -25.52 -8.28
CA GLY A 288 10.93 -25.64 -7.70
C GLY A 288 10.95 -26.21 -6.29
N SER A 289 9.79 -26.52 -5.71
CA SER A 289 9.71 -27.05 -4.36
C SER A 289 10.42 -28.40 -4.20
N GLN A 290 11.07 -28.60 -3.06
CA GLN A 290 11.71 -29.87 -2.73
C GLN A 290 10.81 -30.81 -1.93
N ARG A 291 9.67 -30.30 -1.42
CA ARG A 291 8.69 -31.08 -0.66
C ARG A 291 7.86 -31.98 -1.57
N GLU A 292 7.70 -33.24 -1.19
CA GLU A 292 6.97 -34.23 -2.00
C GLU A 292 5.49 -33.87 -2.21
N ASN A 293 4.80 -33.43 -1.16
CA ASN A 293 3.40 -32.99 -1.26
C ASN A 293 3.21 -31.80 -2.21
N ALA A 294 4.18 -30.89 -2.31
CA ALA A 294 4.15 -29.77 -3.24
C ALA A 294 4.37 -30.23 -4.69
N LYS A 295 5.29 -31.19 -4.91
CA LYS A 295 5.55 -31.78 -6.24
C LYS A 295 4.34 -32.57 -6.75
N GLU A 296 3.73 -33.38 -5.90
CA GLU A 296 2.51 -34.13 -6.24
C GLU A 296 1.37 -33.19 -6.64
N LEU A 297 1.15 -32.14 -5.85
CA LEU A 297 0.13 -31.14 -6.16
C LEU A 297 0.44 -30.36 -7.45
N LEU A 298 1.72 -30.02 -7.68
CA LEU A 298 2.15 -29.38 -8.92
C LEU A 298 1.88 -30.26 -10.14
N ASN A 299 2.25 -31.54 -10.08
CA ASN A 299 2.00 -32.50 -11.17
C ASN A 299 0.51 -32.64 -11.47
N CYS A 300 -0.33 -32.68 -10.43
CA CYS A 300 -1.78 -32.69 -10.58
C CYS A 300 -2.27 -31.44 -11.33
N ILE A 301 -1.84 -30.26 -10.89
CA ILE A 301 -2.24 -28.98 -11.50
C ILE A 301 -1.77 -28.88 -12.95
N GLU A 302 -0.53 -29.25 -13.24
CA GLU A 302 0.02 -29.21 -14.61
C GLU A 302 -0.72 -30.16 -15.55
N SER A 303 -1.03 -31.38 -15.10
CA SER A 303 -1.85 -32.33 -15.86
C SER A 303 -3.24 -31.76 -16.19
N THR A 304 -3.89 -31.11 -15.21
CA THR A 304 -5.17 -30.44 -15.41
C THR A 304 -5.08 -29.30 -16.42
N VAL A 305 -4.06 -28.45 -16.34
CA VAL A 305 -3.85 -27.35 -17.30
C VAL A 305 -3.60 -27.88 -18.71
N ILE A 306 -2.87 -28.98 -18.87
CA ILE A 306 -2.65 -29.62 -20.18
C ILE A 306 -3.97 -30.09 -20.77
N LYS A 307 -4.82 -30.78 -19.98
CA LYS A 307 -6.15 -31.23 -20.42
C LYS A 307 -7.03 -30.06 -20.88
N LEU A 308 -7.07 -28.97 -20.12
CA LEU A 308 -7.80 -27.74 -20.48
C LEU A 308 -7.32 -27.18 -21.82
N LYS A 309 -6.00 -27.11 -22.05
CA LYS A 309 -5.42 -26.61 -23.30
C LYS A 309 -5.69 -27.54 -24.49
N CYS A 310 -5.88 -28.83 -24.26
CA CYS A 310 -6.25 -29.81 -25.27
C CYS A 310 -7.75 -29.82 -25.60
N GLY A 311 -8.54 -28.92 -25.01
CA GLY A 311 -9.97 -28.76 -25.31
C GLY A 311 -10.90 -29.67 -24.52
N THR A 312 -10.44 -30.29 -23.43
CA THR A 312 -11.32 -31.00 -22.49
C THR A 312 -12.30 -30.02 -21.85
N ASN A 313 -13.61 -30.31 -21.91
CA ASN A 313 -14.63 -29.51 -21.24
C ASN A 313 -14.45 -29.58 -19.72
N LEU A 314 -14.81 -28.51 -19.01
CA LEU A 314 -14.71 -28.42 -17.56
C LEU A 314 -15.50 -29.53 -16.84
N GLU A 315 -16.67 -29.91 -17.34
CA GLU A 315 -17.48 -30.98 -16.76
C GLU A 315 -16.77 -32.34 -16.85
N ASP A 316 -16.21 -32.67 -18.01
CA ASP A 316 -15.45 -33.91 -18.23
C ASP A 316 -14.16 -33.96 -17.42
N LEU A 317 -13.57 -32.79 -17.13
CA LEU A 317 -12.33 -32.68 -16.39
C LEU A 317 -12.50 -33.08 -14.91
N TRP A 318 -13.68 -32.83 -14.34
CA TRP A 318 -14.01 -33.15 -12.94
C TRP A 318 -14.76 -34.48 -12.77
N ASN A 319 -15.41 -34.98 -13.82
CA ASN A 319 -16.20 -36.22 -13.78
C ASN A 319 -15.40 -37.50 -14.12
N GLY A 320 -14.15 -37.38 -14.60
CA GLY A 320 -13.33 -38.54 -14.92
C GLY A 320 -12.75 -39.26 -13.68
N ASP A 321 -12.61 -40.58 -13.75
CA ASP A 321 -11.99 -41.52 -12.78
C ASP A 321 -10.51 -41.21 -12.39
N ASN A 322 -10.03 -40.00 -12.68
CA ASN A 322 -8.68 -39.52 -12.39
C ASN A 322 -8.68 -38.43 -11.30
N THR A 323 -9.70 -38.36 -10.44
CA THR A 323 -9.57 -37.61 -9.19
C THR A 323 -8.44 -38.27 -8.40
N PRO A 324 -7.26 -37.61 -8.26
CA PRO A 324 -6.19 -38.20 -7.49
C PRO A 324 -6.72 -38.41 -6.06
N ASN A 325 -6.33 -39.49 -5.40
CA ASN A 325 -6.66 -39.82 -4.00
C ASN A 325 -6.34 -38.69 -2.98
N ILE A 326 -5.86 -37.54 -3.41
CA ILE A 326 -5.74 -36.29 -2.67
C ILE A 326 -7.13 -35.66 -2.40
N TRP A 327 -8.16 -35.98 -3.21
CA TRP A 327 -9.50 -35.38 -3.05
C TRP A 327 -10.35 -36.04 -1.96
N SER A 328 -10.00 -37.25 -1.54
CA SER A 328 -10.81 -38.07 -0.65
C SER A 328 -10.05 -38.34 0.67
N GLY A 329 -10.01 -37.33 1.53
CA GLY A 329 -9.85 -37.55 2.97
C GLY A 329 -8.67 -36.85 3.64
N THR A 330 -9.04 -35.97 4.59
CA THR A 330 -8.43 -35.81 5.93
C THR A 330 -7.02 -36.37 6.11
N PHE A 331 -6.02 -35.48 6.14
CA PHE A 331 -4.76 -35.78 6.82
C PHE A 331 -4.89 -35.34 8.29
N PRO A 332 -4.35 -36.13 9.26
CA PRO A 332 -4.52 -35.93 10.69
C PRO A 332 -3.91 -34.64 11.23
#